data_AF-A0A7C3TKG5-F1
#
_entry.id   AF-A0A7C3TKG5-F1
#
_cell.length_a   1.000
_cell.length_b   1.000
_cell.length_c   1.000
_cell.angle_alpha   90.00
_cell.angle_beta   90.00
_cell.angle_gamma   90.00
#
_symmetry.space_group_name_H-M   'P 1'
#
loop_
_entity.id
_entity.type
_entity.pdbx_description
1 polymer ?
#
loop_
_entity_poly.entity_id
_entity_poly.type
_entity_poly.pdbx_seq_one_letter_code
_entity_poly.pdbx_strand_id
1 'polypeptide(L)' 'MANKYRVKYQKLTAKLRSARQEAEKLLKKPQAYISKIERGERGVDAVKLAEFAKVYNKDINYFIR' A
#
# COMPACT_ATOMS: atom_id res chain seq x y z
N MET A 1 -2.18 -10.03 14.54
CA MET A 1 -1.95 -8.66 15.04
C MET A 1 -3.18 -8.18 15.79
N ALA A 2 -3.30 -8.52 17.07
CA ALA A 2 -4.24 -7.88 17.98
C ALA A 2 -3.72 -6.46 18.22
N ASN A 3 -4.22 -5.47 17.48
CA ASN A 3 -3.56 -4.17 17.45
C ASN A 3 -4.57 -3.04 17.29
N LYS A 4 -4.44 -2.02 18.15
CA LYS A 4 -5.20 -0.76 18.25
C LYS A 4 -5.45 -0.07 16.90
N TYR A 5 -4.69 -0.44 15.87
CA TYR A 5 -4.70 0.16 14.54
C TYR A 5 -5.16 -0.78 13.42
N ARG A 6 -5.73 -1.96 13.73
CA ARG A 6 -6.18 -2.95 12.73
C ARG A 6 -7.04 -2.33 11.62
N VAL A 7 -8.02 -1.49 12.00
CA VAL A 7 -8.91 -0.81 11.05
C VAL A 7 -8.15 0.17 10.15
N LYS A 8 -7.20 0.94 10.71
CA LYS A 8 -6.37 1.86 9.93
C LYS A 8 -5.47 1.09 8.95
N TYR A 9 -4.90 -0.03 9.39
CA TYR A 9 -4.09 -0.88 8.54
C TYR A 9 -4.89 -1.54 7.41
N GLN A 10 -6.12 -1.98 7.68
CA GLN A 10 -7.02 -2.50 6.64
C GLN A 10 -7.37 -1.43 5.59
N LYS A 11 -7.62 -0.19 6.02
CA LYS A 11 -7.84 0.94 5.09
C LYS A 11 -6.60 1.21 4.25
N LEU A 12 -5.42 1.22 4.86
CA LEU A 12 -4.14 1.41 4.18
C LEU A 12 -3.92 0.33 3.10
N THR A 13 -4.09 -0.94 3.43
CA THR A 13 -3.89 -2.04 2.47
C THR A 13 -4.93 -2.04 1.36
N ALA A 14 -6.18 -1.68 1.65
CA ALA A 14 -7.21 -1.50 0.63
C ALA A 14 -6.83 -0.39 -0.37
N LYS A 15 -6.39 0.77 0.12
CA LYS A 15 -5.96 1.88 -0.73
C LYS A 15 -4.72 1.56 -1.56
N LEU A 16 -3.77 0.82 -1.00
CA LEU A 16 -2.60 0.33 -1.74
C LEU A 16 -3.01 -0.59 -2.89
N ARG A 17 -3.96 -1.50 -2.66
CA ARG A 17 -4.48 -2.39 -3.71
C ARG A 17 -5.21 -1.62 -4.81
N SER A 18 -6.09 -0.67 -4.46
CA SER A 18 -6.77 0.18 -5.45
C SER A 18 -5.80 1.01 -6.27
N ALA A 19 -4.85 1.70 -5.62
CA ALA A 19 -3.84 2.50 -6.29
C ALA A 19 -2.96 1.64 -7.22
N ARG A 20 -2.66 0.41 -6.82
CA ARG A 20 -1.93 -0.53 -7.65
C ARG A 20 -2.73 -0.96 -8.88
N GLN A 21 -4.02 -1.27 -8.74
CA GLN A 21 -4.87 -1.63 -9.89
C GLN A 21 -4.98 -0.49 -10.91
N GLU A 22 -5.09 0.75 -10.42
CA GLU A 22 -5.05 1.95 -11.26
C GLU A 22 -3.70 2.10 -11.97
N ALA A 23 -2.60 1.80 -11.27
CA ALA A 23 -1.23 1.88 -11.78
C ALA A 23 -0.74 0.60 -12.49
N GLU A 24 -1.53 -0.48 -12.54
CA GLU A 24 -1.13 -1.78 -13.10
C GLU A 24 -0.88 -1.67 -14.61
N LYS A 25 -1.45 -0.64 -15.26
CA LYS A 25 -1.09 -0.24 -16.62
C LYS A 25 0.36 0.27 -16.77
N LEU A 26 1.05 0.58 -15.67
CA LEU A 26 2.35 1.27 -15.66
C LEU A 26 3.50 0.47 -15.00
N LEU A 27 3.21 -0.62 -14.28
CA LEU A 27 4.18 -1.24 -13.36
C LEU A 27 4.70 -2.60 -13.82
N LYS A 28 6.02 -2.66 -14.09
CA LYS A 28 6.79 -3.87 -14.41
C LYS A 28 7.48 -4.53 -13.18
N LYS A 29 7.12 -4.17 -11.93
CA LYS A 29 7.83 -4.65 -10.72
C LYS A 29 7.26 -5.95 -10.13
N PRO A 30 8.06 -6.71 -9.34
CA PRO A 30 7.64 -8.00 -8.79
C PRO A 30 6.44 -7.92 -7.83
N GLN A 31 5.36 -8.58 -8.22
CA GLN A 31 4.02 -8.61 -7.60
C GLN A 31 3.99 -9.20 -6.17
N ALA A 32 4.98 -10.02 -5.80
CA ALA A 32 4.93 -10.83 -4.59
C ALA A 32 5.13 -10.03 -3.29
N TYR A 33 6.01 -9.03 -3.28
CA TYR A 33 6.27 -8.23 -2.07
C TYR A 33 5.06 -7.38 -1.69
N ILE A 34 4.47 -6.70 -2.68
CA ILE A 34 3.28 -5.86 -2.51
C ILE A 34 2.09 -6.72 -2.10
N SER A 35 1.93 -7.92 -2.67
CA SER A 35 0.86 -8.84 -2.28
C SER A 35 0.92 -9.26 -0.81
N LYS A 36 2.11 -9.44 -0.22
CA LYS A 36 2.25 -9.73 1.22
C LYS A 36 1.82 -8.55 2.09
N ILE A 37 2.06 -7.32 1.64
CA ILE A 37 1.60 -6.10 2.33
C ILE A 37 0.08 -5.98 2.23
N GLU A 38 -0.50 -6.19 1.05
CA GLU A 38 -1.95 -6.11 0.82
C GLU A 38 -2.74 -7.13 1.63
N ARG A 39 -2.18 -8.32 1.85
CA ARG A 39 -2.76 -9.36 2.72
C ARG A 39 -2.53 -9.11 4.21
N GLY A 40 -1.80 -8.07 4.58
CA GLY A 40 -1.48 -7.74 5.98
C GLY A 40 -0.48 -8.70 6.62
N GLU A 41 0.19 -9.53 5.82
CA GLU A 41 1.27 -10.43 6.27
C GLU A 41 2.56 -9.65 6.57
N ARG A 42 2.70 -8.46 5.99
CA ARG A 42 3.85 -7.57 6.21
C ARG A 42 3.39 -6.11 6.36
N GLY A 43 3.97 -5.40 7.32
CA GLY A 43 3.80 -3.96 7.45
C GLY A 43 4.52 -3.19 6.35
N VAL A 44 4.14 -1.92 6.17
CA VAL A 44 4.82 -0.97 5.30
C VAL A 44 5.41 0.15 6.15
N ASP A 45 6.69 0.45 5.94
CA ASP A 45 7.35 1.59 6.59
C ASP A 45 7.07 2.88 5.81
N ALA A 46 7.33 4.03 6.44
CA ALA A 46 7.03 5.34 5.86
C ALA A 46 7.81 5.63 4.57
N VAL A 47 9.05 5.13 4.45
CA VAL A 47 9.92 5.35 3.28
C VAL A 47 9.36 4.60 2.07
N LYS A 48 9.00 3.33 2.25
CA LYS A 48 8.34 2.53 1.21
C LYS A 48 6.96 3.07 0.84
N LEU A 49 6.22 3.58 1.83
CA LEU A 49 4.93 4.21 1.55
C LEU A 49 5.09 5.45 0.67
N ALA A 50 6.15 6.25 0.90
CA ALA A 50 6.49 7.38 0.04
C ALA A 50 6.90 6.95 -1.37
N GLU A 51 7.62 5.83 -1.52
CA GLU A 51 7.92 5.26 -2.84
C GLU A 51 6.66 4.81 -3.57
N PHE A 52 5.73 4.12 -2.89
CA PHE A 52 4.44 3.73 -3.46
C PHE A 52 3.62 4.96 -3.88
N ALA A 53 3.61 6.02 -3.08
CA ALA A 53 2.96 7.28 -3.43
C ALA A 53 3.48 7.85 -4.75
N LYS A 54 4.81 7.92 -4.92
CA LYS A 54 5.44 8.37 -6.17
C LYS A 54 5.09 7.47 -7.35
N VAL A 55 5.21 6.16 -7.17
CA VAL A 55 4.99 5.17 -8.24
C VAL A 55 3.52 5.14 -8.69
N TYR A 56 2.58 5.25 -7.75
CA TYR A 56 1.15 5.27 -8.06
C TYR A 56 0.62 6.67 -8.41
N ASN A 57 1.49 7.68 -8.44
CA ASN A 57 1.13 9.08 -8.62
C ASN A 57 -0.01 9.53 -7.68
N LYS A 58 0.11 9.17 -6.40
CA LYS A 58 -0.81 9.55 -5.33
C LYS A 58 -0.06 10.34 -4.26
N ASP A 59 -0.73 11.28 -3.62
CA ASP A 59 -0.20 11.95 -2.43
C ASP A 59 -0.06 10.94 -1.28
N ILE A 60 0.99 11.04 -0.45
CA ILE A 60 1.17 10.11 0.68
C ILE A 60 -0.02 10.14 1.66
N ASN A 61 -0.67 11.31 1.82
CA ASN A 61 -1.89 11.49 2.62
C ASN A 61 -3.05 10.64 2.11
N TYR A 62 -3.08 10.28 0.83
CA TYR A 62 -4.08 9.37 0.28
C TYR A 62 -4.10 8.07 1.09
N PHE A 63 -2.93 7.54 1.48
CA PHE A 63 -2.82 6.24 2.15
C PHE A 63 -3.05 6.29 3.66
N ILE A 64 -2.74 7.42 4.32
CA ILE A 64 -2.76 7.54 5.78
C ILE A 64 -4.01 8.21 6.35
N ARG A 65 -4.76 8.98 5.53
CA ARG A 65 -6.00 9.64 5.95
C ARG A 65 -7.22 8.73 5.88
#